data_AF-A0A953AMG2-F1
#
_entry.id   AF-A0A953AMG2-F1
#
_cell.length_a   1.000
_cell.length_b   1.000
_cell.length_c   1.000
_cell.angle_alpha   90.00
_cell.angle_beta   90.00
_cell.angle_gamma   90.00
#
_symmetry.space_group_name_H-M   'P 1'
#
loop_
_entity.id
_entity.type
_entity.pdbx_description
1 polymer ?
#
loop_
_entity_poly.entity_id
_entity_poly.type
_entity_poly.pdbx_seq_one_letter_code
_entity_poly.pdbx_strand_id
1 'polypeptide(L)'
;MIRSCRLLALFGILLSGVGRADYMDHFAFREDVGPHKVPYLGPAKLLVIPVEVAGAPRIDVAKLERFFGPDEPGGFVDFYRTASLGRYLPVVSIAPVVHYDACPLPEAQFPGCAVERGDIAAFTPGMALIRDVVHRADLAGVDFSQFDVNGRKGTADGYADGVMILTNIRFGGIAFPFAYYNRDDNLAGGMGGPLIVDGVKIPHVAIAGEGDARVLVHEFGHLLGLTDLYDESGQYDGLPFSFMGAWDYDPNIPLPDAETRYRLRWANVVQVEGEGRLAIPPVEASGQVFRLGTGTEYFLVENRGPGGRFDGEFTARGLVVYHVDRSVRLGGEEGRFVERLVQCVECDPWHPYIRVVQADGRFDLEAGGRPDYANDLFGEGDVLRPDPGSTPLSPDHRVESTNLYSGAPTGWRIDGLKVLEDGTIEASFSGPPTDPCADPLCEDGEACQAINCAAPAPDGVEEPRGCGCA
;
A
#
# COMPACT_ATOMS: atom_id res chain seq x y z
N MET A 1 -60.00 -34.85 -13.77
CA MET A 1 -60.07 -33.51 -14.36
C MET A 1 -59.68 -32.48 -13.31
N ILE A 2 -58.65 -31.68 -13.61
CA ILE A 2 -58.49 -30.28 -13.21
C ILE A 2 -58.24 -29.97 -11.72
N ARG A 3 -56.95 -29.73 -11.45
CA ARG A 3 -56.35 -28.63 -10.66
C ARG A 3 -56.98 -28.26 -9.31
N SER A 4 -56.29 -28.65 -8.23
CA SER A 4 -56.41 -27.98 -6.94
C SER A 4 -55.32 -26.92 -6.79
N CYS A 5 -55.77 -25.68 -6.63
CA CYS A 5 -55.02 -24.49 -6.29
C CYS A 5 -54.79 -24.47 -4.77
N ARG A 6 -53.56 -24.25 -4.28
CA ARG A 6 -53.30 -23.75 -2.91
C ARG A 6 -52.04 -22.87 -2.88
N LEU A 7 -52.32 -21.59 -2.65
CA LEU A 7 -51.57 -20.57 -1.91
C LEU A 7 -50.08 -20.35 -2.24
N LEU A 8 -49.83 -19.25 -2.95
CA LEU A 8 -48.67 -18.38 -2.73
C LEU A 8 -48.60 -18.00 -1.24
N ALA A 9 -47.50 -18.35 -0.58
CA ALA A 9 -47.04 -17.70 0.63
C ALA A 9 -45.74 -16.97 0.30
N LEU A 10 -45.76 -15.66 0.50
CA LEU A 10 -44.62 -14.75 0.48
C LEU A 10 -43.43 -15.38 1.24
N PHE A 11 -42.33 -15.64 0.54
CA PHE A 11 -41.02 -15.57 1.15
C PHE A 11 -40.48 -14.16 0.90
N GLY A 12 -40.45 -13.37 1.98
CA GLY A 12 -39.67 -12.14 2.00
C GLY A 12 -38.22 -12.51 1.77
N ILE A 13 -37.72 -12.17 0.58
CA ILE A 13 -36.29 -12.14 0.30
C ILE A 13 -35.78 -10.95 1.09
N LEU A 14 -35.25 -11.21 2.29
CA LEU A 14 -34.22 -10.36 2.87
C LEU A 14 -33.04 -10.44 1.88
N LEU A 15 -32.97 -9.44 1.01
CA LEU A 15 -31.76 -9.09 0.29
C LEU A 15 -30.74 -8.69 1.36
N SER A 16 -29.99 -9.66 1.88
CA SER A 16 -28.70 -9.39 2.49
C SER A 16 -27.85 -8.78 1.39
N GLY A 17 -27.59 -7.47 1.52
CA GLY A 17 -26.69 -6.73 0.65
C GLY A 17 -25.38 -7.48 0.56
N VAL A 18 -25.03 -7.89 -0.65
CA VAL A 18 -23.71 -8.43 -0.96
C VAL A 18 -22.78 -7.22 -0.94
N GLY A 19 -22.05 -7.04 0.16
CA GLY A 19 -20.91 -6.14 0.23
C GLY A 19 -19.98 -6.44 -0.94
N ARG A 20 -19.56 -5.39 -1.65
CA ARG A 20 -18.63 -5.48 -2.77
C ARG A 20 -17.28 -4.99 -2.28
N ALA A 21 -16.39 -5.92 -1.90
CA ALA A 21 -14.98 -5.60 -1.71
C ALA A 21 -14.26 -5.63 -3.06
N ASP A 22 -13.48 -4.60 -3.33
CA ASP A 22 -12.91 -4.29 -4.64
C ASP A 22 -11.41 -4.05 -4.47
N TYR A 23 -10.64 -5.00 -5.02
CA TYR A 23 -9.20 -5.11 -5.36
C TYR A 23 -8.11 -4.60 -4.40
N MET A 24 -8.39 -3.58 -3.60
CA MET A 24 -7.66 -3.22 -2.40
C MET A 24 -8.29 -3.84 -1.15
N ASP A 25 -8.70 -5.11 -1.22
CA ASP A 25 -9.23 -5.87 -0.07
C ASP A 25 -8.16 -6.23 0.98
N HIS A 26 -7.00 -5.56 0.91
CA HIS A 26 -6.08 -5.47 2.02
C HIS A 26 -6.07 -4.07 2.70
N PHE A 27 -6.80 -3.04 2.25
CA PHE A 27 -6.56 -1.65 2.76
C PHE A 27 -7.67 -0.82 3.36
N ALA A 28 -8.95 -1.04 3.12
CA ALA A 28 -9.95 -0.06 3.58
C ALA A 28 -11.08 -0.62 4.44
N PHE A 29 -11.08 -1.93 4.72
CA PHE A 29 -11.84 -2.47 5.84
C PHE A 29 -11.01 -2.31 7.10
N ARG A 30 -11.67 -2.00 8.21
CA ARG A 30 -11.03 -1.93 9.53
C ARG A 30 -11.22 -3.24 10.29
N GLU A 31 -12.15 -4.07 9.81
CA GLU A 31 -12.61 -5.35 10.37
C GLU A 31 -11.51 -6.40 10.42
N ASP A 32 -10.52 -6.28 9.55
CA ASP A 32 -9.44 -7.23 9.30
C ASP A 32 -8.09 -6.79 9.91
N VAL A 33 -8.03 -5.60 10.54
CA VAL A 33 -6.90 -5.16 11.38
C VAL A 33 -6.79 -6.08 12.59
N GLY A 34 -5.61 -6.64 12.80
CA GLY A 34 -5.31 -7.73 13.73
C GLY A 34 -5.24 -9.06 12.98
N PRO A 35 -6.35 -9.68 12.55
CA PRO A 35 -6.33 -11.00 11.90
C PRO A 35 -5.56 -11.08 10.58
N HIS A 36 -5.64 -10.03 9.74
CA HIS A 36 -5.15 -10.08 8.36
C HIS A 36 -4.13 -9.00 8.03
N LYS A 37 -4.05 -7.92 8.81
CA LYS A 37 -3.06 -6.87 8.66
C LYS A 37 -2.79 -6.16 9.98
N VAL A 38 -1.67 -5.46 10.05
CA VAL A 38 -1.30 -4.71 11.25
C VAL A 38 -1.98 -3.33 11.28
N PRO A 39 -2.06 -2.67 12.45
CA PRO A 39 -2.58 -1.31 12.55
C PRO A 39 -1.77 -0.33 11.69
N TYR A 40 -2.47 0.58 11.00
CA TYR A 40 -1.89 1.60 10.12
C TYR A 40 -2.21 3.04 10.58
N LEU A 41 -2.80 3.19 11.77
CA LEU A 41 -3.10 4.46 12.43
C LEU A 41 -2.78 4.35 13.92
N GLY A 42 -2.44 5.47 14.56
CA GLY A 42 -2.13 5.54 15.98
C GLY A 42 -0.74 5.02 16.36
N PRO A 43 -0.45 4.93 17.67
CA PRO A 43 0.78 4.35 18.20
C PRO A 43 0.91 2.88 17.83
N ALA A 44 2.08 2.41 17.44
CA ALA A 44 2.35 0.99 17.20
C ALA A 44 3.72 0.62 17.74
N LYS A 45 3.85 -0.59 18.27
CA LYS A 45 5.15 -1.15 18.69
C LYS A 45 5.55 -2.28 17.78
N LEU A 46 6.68 -2.10 17.10
CA LEU A 46 7.20 -3.04 16.13
C LEU A 46 8.46 -3.72 16.64
N LEU A 47 8.65 -4.97 16.27
CA LEU A 47 9.85 -5.76 16.58
C LEU A 47 10.63 -6.07 15.31
N VAL A 48 11.94 -5.85 15.33
CA VAL A 48 12.88 -6.37 14.31
C VAL A 48 13.79 -7.40 14.96
N ILE A 49 13.81 -8.62 14.41
CA ILE A 49 14.68 -9.70 14.88
C ILE A 49 15.84 -9.88 13.88
N PRO A 50 17.07 -9.45 14.21
CA PRO A 50 18.23 -9.72 13.38
C PRO A 50 18.64 -11.19 13.47
N VAL A 51 18.90 -11.81 12.32
CA VAL A 51 19.29 -13.21 12.17
C VAL A 51 20.63 -13.29 11.46
N GLU A 52 21.61 -13.92 12.09
CA GLU A 52 22.93 -14.14 11.51
C GLU A 52 23.20 -15.63 11.31
N VAL A 53 23.39 -16.01 10.05
CA VAL A 53 23.92 -17.31 9.64
C VAL A 53 25.42 -17.20 9.45
N ALA A 54 26.17 -18.11 10.07
CA ALA A 54 27.62 -18.16 9.94
C ALA A 54 28.04 -18.39 8.48
N GLY A 55 29.06 -17.64 8.04
CA GLY A 55 29.58 -17.70 6.67
C GLY A 55 29.05 -16.60 5.74
N ALA A 56 27.95 -15.94 6.09
CA ALA A 56 27.48 -14.74 5.41
C ALA A 56 28.02 -13.44 6.07
N PRO A 57 28.01 -12.29 5.37
CA PRO A 57 28.38 -11.00 5.96
C PRO A 57 27.59 -10.72 7.24
N ARG A 58 28.20 -10.13 8.26
CA ARG A 58 27.49 -9.82 9.52
C ARG A 58 26.59 -8.61 9.38
N ILE A 59 25.52 -8.58 10.16
CA ILE A 59 24.63 -7.42 10.25
C ILE A 59 25.32 -6.37 11.11
N ASP A 60 25.44 -5.15 10.59
CA ASP A 60 25.83 -4.00 11.41
C ASP A 60 24.64 -3.57 12.28
N VAL A 61 24.56 -4.15 13.48
CA VAL A 61 23.47 -3.88 14.43
C VAL A 61 23.38 -2.41 14.79
N ALA A 62 24.51 -1.69 14.87
CA ALA A 62 24.48 -0.26 15.18
C ALA A 62 23.89 0.55 14.02
N LYS A 63 24.15 0.17 12.76
CA LYS A 63 23.49 0.75 11.59
C LYS A 63 22.00 0.40 11.56
N LEU A 64 21.64 -0.82 11.92
CA LEU A 64 20.25 -1.27 12.02
C LEU A 64 19.47 -0.46 13.06
N GLU A 65 20.01 -0.32 14.27
CA GLU A 65 19.44 0.49 15.36
C GLU A 65 19.26 1.96 14.95
N ARG A 66 20.23 2.54 14.23
CA ARG A 66 20.07 3.90 13.68
C ARG A 66 18.95 3.96 12.67
N PHE A 67 18.91 3.06 11.67
CA PHE A 67 17.90 3.08 10.61
C PHE A 67 16.46 2.98 11.14
N PHE A 68 16.23 2.20 12.20
CA PHE A 68 14.93 2.07 12.86
C PHE A 68 14.72 3.06 14.01
N GLY A 69 15.71 3.92 14.30
CA GLY A 69 15.64 4.94 15.33
C GLY A 69 14.65 6.06 14.97
N PRO A 70 13.99 6.67 15.96
CA PRO A 70 12.96 7.70 15.72
C PRO A 70 13.51 9.01 15.16
N ASP A 71 14.82 9.25 15.27
CA ASP A 71 15.47 10.50 14.92
C ASP A 71 16.33 10.41 13.65
N GLU A 72 16.43 9.23 13.02
CA GLU A 72 17.27 9.02 11.83
C GLU A 72 16.56 9.55 10.57
N PRO A 73 17.12 10.56 9.89
CA PRO A 73 16.52 11.07 8.66
C PRO A 73 16.55 10.05 7.53
N GLY A 74 15.40 9.82 6.90
CA GLY A 74 15.24 8.78 5.87
C GLY A 74 15.26 7.36 6.43
N GLY A 75 15.21 7.21 7.76
CA GLY A 75 15.03 5.94 8.44
C GLY A 75 13.59 5.45 8.39
N PHE A 76 13.36 4.22 8.85
CA PHE A 76 12.05 3.55 8.80
C PHE A 76 10.95 4.35 9.53
N VAL A 77 11.22 4.78 10.77
CA VAL A 77 10.23 5.49 11.59
C VAL A 77 9.91 6.86 11.00
N ASP A 78 10.94 7.53 10.50
CA ASP A 78 10.82 8.85 9.86
C ASP A 78 10.02 8.78 8.56
N PHE A 79 10.24 7.74 7.74
CA PHE A 79 9.44 7.46 6.54
C PHE A 79 7.96 7.29 6.88
N TYR A 80 7.62 6.33 7.75
CA TYR A 80 6.22 6.03 8.05
C TYR A 80 5.49 7.18 8.76
N ARG A 81 6.18 7.97 9.59
CA ARG A 81 5.60 9.18 10.19
C ARG A 81 5.37 10.27 9.15
N THR A 82 6.31 10.49 8.24
CA THR A 82 6.18 11.49 7.19
C THR A 82 5.10 11.10 6.17
N ALA A 83 5.16 9.86 5.67
CA ALA A 83 4.19 9.29 4.75
C ALA A 83 2.75 9.34 5.28
N SER A 84 2.57 9.15 6.59
CA SER A 84 1.26 9.18 7.25
C SER A 84 0.83 10.54 7.81
N LEU A 85 1.63 11.60 7.64
CA LEU A 85 1.42 12.89 8.31
C LEU A 85 1.27 12.78 9.83
N GLY A 86 2.03 11.88 10.45
CA GLY A 86 1.97 11.59 11.88
C GLY A 86 0.72 10.83 12.33
N ARG A 87 -0.10 10.33 11.41
CA ARG A 87 -1.26 9.49 11.75
C ARG A 87 -0.86 8.09 12.17
N TYR A 88 0.24 7.57 11.66
CA TYR A 88 0.84 6.32 12.11
C TYR A 88 2.12 6.62 12.88
N LEU A 89 2.22 6.07 14.09
CA LEU A 89 3.27 6.41 15.05
C LEU A 89 4.02 5.15 15.50
N PRO A 90 4.83 4.53 14.62
CA PRO A 90 5.59 3.35 14.98
C PRO A 90 6.72 3.71 15.96
N VAL A 91 7.01 2.75 16.84
CA VAL A 91 8.19 2.67 17.69
C VAL A 91 8.78 1.29 17.50
N VAL A 92 10.05 1.21 17.12
CA VAL A 92 10.68 -0.05 16.74
C VAL A 92 11.68 -0.48 17.81
N SER A 93 11.62 -1.75 18.20
CA SER A 93 12.62 -2.39 19.06
C SER A 93 13.43 -3.41 18.27
N ILE A 94 14.74 -3.41 18.46
CA ILE A 94 15.65 -4.41 17.88
C ILE A 94 15.87 -5.52 18.92
N ALA A 95 15.56 -6.76 18.55
CA ALA A 95 15.79 -7.93 19.41
C ALA A 95 17.27 -8.29 19.50
N PRO A 96 17.69 -9.08 20.51
CA PRO A 96 18.97 -9.77 20.47
C PRO A 96 19.14 -10.58 19.17
N VAL A 97 20.36 -10.62 18.64
CA VAL A 97 20.66 -11.35 17.40
C VAL A 97 20.45 -12.85 17.60
N VAL A 98 19.67 -13.45 16.70
CA VAL A 98 19.52 -14.90 16.61
C VAL A 98 20.64 -15.46 15.74
N HIS A 99 21.47 -16.33 16.31
CA HIS A 99 22.62 -16.91 15.62
C HIS A 99 22.36 -18.34 15.16
N TYR A 100 22.78 -18.64 13.93
CA TYR A 100 22.84 -19.98 13.36
C TYR A 100 24.29 -20.32 12.98
N ASP A 101 24.81 -21.43 13.51
CA ASP A 101 26.17 -21.92 13.18
C ASP A 101 26.29 -22.50 11.76
N ALA A 102 25.14 -22.81 11.13
CA ALA A 102 25.05 -23.32 9.76
C ALA A 102 23.72 -22.90 9.13
N CYS A 103 23.61 -23.01 7.80
CA CYS A 103 22.38 -22.66 7.09
C CYS A 103 21.16 -23.41 7.65
N PRO A 104 20.08 -22.71 8.06
CA PRO A 104 18.87 -23.36 8.55
C PRO A 104 17.95 -23.87 7.43
N LEU A 105 18.27 -23.57 6.17
CA LEU A 105 17.53 -24.02 5.00
C LEU A 105 18.08 -25.35 4.46
N PRO A 106 17.26 -26.23 3.84
CA PRO A 106 17.74 -27.47 3.25
C PRO A 106 18.74 -27.24 2.09
N GLU A 107 20.00 -27.63 2.28
CA GLU A 107 21.09 -27.41 1.30
C GLU A 107 20.79 -27.99 -0.09
N ALA A 108 20.10 -29.14 -0.16
CA ALA A 108 19.74 -29.76 -1.44
C ALA A 108 18.77 -28.91 -2.28
N GLN A 109 18.05 -27.98 -1.63
CA GLN A 109 17.05 -27.12 -2.25
C GLN A 109 17.56 -25.67 -2.37
N PHE A 110 18.32 -25.20 -1.38
CA PHE A 110 18.87 -23.84 -1.30
C PHE A 110 20.39 -23.88 -1.19
N PRO A 111 21.10 -24.30 -2.26
CA PRO A 111 22.54 -24.43 -2.23
C PRO A 111 23.21 -23.10 -1.90
N GLY A 112 24.22 -23.12 -1.02
CA GLY A 112 24.92 -21.90 -0.61
C GLY A 112 24.10 -20.97 0.29
N CYS A 113 23.00 -21.46 0.89
CA CYS A 113 22.12 -20.70 1.76
C CYS A 113 21.52 -19.47 1.09
N ALA A 114 21.06 -19.62 -0.16
CA ALA A 114 20.46 -18.55 -0.94
C ALA A 114 19.06 -18.96 -1.42
N VAL A 115 18.14 -18.00 -1.40
CA VAL A 115 16.80 -18.12 -1.96
C VAL A 115 16.67 -17.11 -3.09
N GLU A 116 16.43 -17.61 -4.30
CA GLU A 116 16.18 -16.74 -5.45
C GLU A 116 14.79 -16.10 -5.35
N ARG A 117 14.66 -14.88 -5.88
CA ARG A 117 13.39 -14.15 -5.90
C ARG A 117 12.33 -14.97 -6.64
N GLY A 118 11.13 -15.07 -6.07
CA GLY A 118 10.02 -15.83 -6.66
C GLY A 118 10.11 -17.35 -6.52
N ASP A 119 11.09 -17.90 -5.80
CA ASP A 119 11.16 -19.34 -5.54
C ASP A 119 10.08 -19.80 -4.55
N ILE A 120 8.94 -20.23 -5.08
CA ILE A 120 7.79 -20.74 -4.30
C ILE A 120 8.16 -21.95 -3.41
N ALA A 121 9.25 -22.66 -3.73
CA ALA A 121 9.66 -23.82 -2.96
C ALA A 121 10.27 -23.41 -1.60
N ALA A 122 10.65 -22.13 -1.44
CA ALA A 122 11.10 -21.54 -0.19
C ALA A 122 9.99 -21.33 0.85
N PHE A 123 8.72 -21.42 0.44
CA PHE A 123 7.60 -21.08 1.31
C PHE A 123 7.54 -21.93 2.60
N THR A 124 7.55 -23.25 2.47
CA THR A 124 7.50 -24.16 3.64
C THR A 124 8.75 -24.07 4.52
N PRO A 125 9.99 -24.13 3.97
CA PRO A 125 11.21 -23.97 4.76
C PRO A 125 11.33 -22.59 5.42
N GLY A 126 10.92 -21.52 4.73
CA GLY A 126 10.90 -20.15 5.27
C GLY A 126 9.96 -20.01 6.47
N MET A 127 8.76 -20.61 6.38
CA MET A 127 7.82 -20.68 7.51
C MET A 127 8.41 -21.43 8.71
N ALA A 128 9.16 -22.51 8.49
CA ALA A 128 9.85 -23.23 9.55
C ALA A 128 10.98 -22.40 10.18
N LEU A 129 11.78 -21.70 9.36
CA LEU A 129 12.81 -20.77 9.82
C LEU A 129 12.21 -19.68 10.72
N ILE A 130 11.14 -19.01 10.27
CA ILE A 130 10.52 -17.93 11.04
C ILE A 130 9.96 -18.43 12.38
N ARG A 131 9.37 -19.64 12.43
CA ARG A 131 8.93 -20.25 13.70
C ARG A 131 10.10 -20.42 14.68
N ASP A 132 11.23 -20.94 14.20
CA ASP A 132 12.42 -21.13 15.02
C ASP A 132 13.04 -19.78 15.47
N VAL A 133 13.06 -18.78 14.60
CA VAL A 133 13.54 -17.42 14.93
C VAL A 133 12.68 -16.79 16.03
N VAL A 134 11.34 -16.83 15.89
CA VAL A 134 10.42 -16.30 16.92
C VAL A 134 10.61 -17.03 18.24
N HIS A 135 10.71 -18.35 18.22
CA HIS A 135 10.94 -19.14 19.43
C HIS A 135 12.28 -18.81 20.11
N ARG A 136 13.35 -18.61 19.33
CA ARG A 136 14.67 -18.24 19.87
C ARG A 136 14.70 -16.83 20.43
N ALA A 137 13.98 -15.89 19.82
CA ALA A 137 13.84 -14.54 20.34
C ALA A 137 13.11 -14.53 21.70
N ASP A 138 12.03 -15.30 21.83
CA ASP A 138 11.31 -15.51 23.09
C ASP A 138 12.23 -16.10 24.18
N LEU A 139 12.95 -17.20 23.87
CA LEU A 139 13.94 -17.78 24.79
C LEU A 139 15.08 -16.81 25.16
N ALA A 140 15.41 -15.86 24.29
CA ALA A 140 16.40 -14.81 24.56
C ALA A 140 15.84 -13.66 25.41
N GLY A 141 14.57 -13.71 25.81
CA GLY A 141 13.92 -12.78 26.73
C GLY A 141 13.11 -11.68 26.06
N VAL A 142 12.78 -11.82 24.77
CA VAL A 142 11.82 -10.92 24.10
C VAL A 142 10.41 -11.30 24.55
N ASP A 143 9.73 -10.38 25.24
CA ASP A 143 8.33 -10.51 25.64
C ASP A 143 7.43 -9.97 24.51
N PHE A 144 6.85 -10.88 23.72
CA PHE A 144 6.05 -10.52 22.56
C PHE A 144 4.73 -9.81 22.93
N SER A 145 4.25 -9.98 24.16
CA SER A 145 3.02 -9.30 24.62
C SER A 145 3.15 -7.77 24.63
N GLN A 146 4.37 -7.24 24.63
CA GLN A 146 4.64 -5.81 24.61
C GLN A 146 4.38 -5.15 23.26
N PHE A 147 4.20 -5.94 22.20
CA PHE A 147 3.99 -5.48 20.82
C PHE A 147 2.52 -5.51 20.41
N ASP A 148 1.58 -5.80 21.32
CA ASP A 148 0.14 -5.63 21.13
C ASP A 148 -0.31 -4.40 21.93
N VAL A 149 -0.19 -3.20 21.33
CA VAL A 149 -0.67 -1.96 21.95
C VAL A 149 -1.75 -1.27 21.16
N ASN A 150 -2.01 -1.73 19.94
CA ASN A 150 -2.95 -1.15 19.01
C ASN A 150 -3.74 -2.24 18.29
N GLY A 151 -4.72 -1.82 17.51
CA GLY A 151 -5.68 -2.69 16.87
C GLY A 151 -6.71 -1.85 16.15
N ARG A 152 -7.79 -2.48 15.68
CA ARG A 152 -8.88 -1.76 14.99
C ARG A 152 -9.33 -0.49 15.72
N LYS A 153 -9.45 -0.56 17.06
CA LYS A 153 -10.01 0.51 17.90
C LYS A 153 -8.98 1.47 18.50
N GLY A 154 -7.71 1.40 18.10
CA GLY A 154 -6.66 2.20 18.73
C GLY A 154 -6.15 1.61 20.05
N THR A 155 -6.48 0.36 20.34
CA THR A 155 -6.14 -0.36 21.58
C THR A 155 -5.78 -1.79 21.24
N ALA A 156 -4.94 -2.42 22.08
CA ALA A 156 -4.58 -3.82 21.99
C ALA A 156 -5.77 -4.74 21.69
N ASP A 157 -5.58 -5.66 20.75
CA ASP A 157 -6.63 -6.56 20.23
C ASP A 157 -6.24 -8.05 20.21
N GLY A 158 -5.08 -8.38 20.79
CA GLY A 158 -4.53 -9.73 20.88
C GLY A 158 -3.64 -10.10 19.68
N TYR A 159 -3.35 -9.15 18.78
CA TYR A 159 -2.43 -9.32 17.66
C TYR A 159 -1.25 -8.36 17.79
N ALA A 160 -0.05 -8.82 17.46
CA ALA A 160 1.12 -7.95 17.48
C ALA A 160 1.02 -6.88 16.37
N ASP A 161 1.37 -5.63 16.69
CA ASP A 161 1.32 -4.48 15.78
C ASP A 161 2.35 -4.59 14.63
N GLY A 162 3.32 -5.51 14.73
CA GLY A 162 4.19 -5.87 13.62
C GLY A 162 5.50 -6.54 14.04
N VAL A 163 5.87 -7.58 13.30
CA VAL A 163 7.12 -8.32 13.49
C VAL A 163 7.85 -8.42 12.16
N MET A 164 9.13 -8.06 12.18
CA MET A 164 10.05 -8.06 11.06
C MET A 164 11.29 -8.90 11.38
N ILE A 165 11.88 -9.51 10.37
CA ILE A 165 13.14 -10.27 10.47
C ILE A 165 14.12 -9.71 9.44
N LEU A 166 15.35 -9.45 9.87
CA LEU A 166 16.44 -9.12 8.95
C LEU A 166 17.47 -10.24 9.00
N THR A 167 17.63 -10.97 7.91
CA THR A 167 18.64 -12.03 7.79
C THR A 167 19.81 -11.57 6.92
N ASN A 168 20.99 -12.11 7.20
CA ASN A 168 22.20 -11.83 6.43
C ASN A 168 22.42 -12.76 5.22
N ILE A 169 21.54 -13.74 5.01
CA ILE A 169 21.62 -14.64 3.85
C ILE A 169 21.01 -13.99 2.61
N ARG A 170 21.35 -14.51 1.42
CA ARG A 170 20.80 -14.03 0.15
C ARG A 170 19.33 -14.45 0.04
N PHE A 171 18.43 -13.48 0.16
CA PHE A 171 16.97 -13.69 0.19
C PHE A 171 16.29 -12.41 -0.27
N GLY A 172 15.47 -12.47 -1.32
CA GLY A 172 14.59 -11.36 -1.70
C GLY A 172 13.47 -11.20 -0.67
N GLY A 173 13.10 -9.98 -0.30
CA GLY A 173 12.10 -9.74 0.74
C GLY A 173 10.75 -10.41 0.49
N ILE A 174 10.02 -10.71 1.56
CA ILE A 174 8.61 -11.12 1.50
C ILE A 174 7.90 -10.89 2.86
N ALA A 175 6.59 -10.68 2.83
CA ALA A 175 5.72 -10.82 3.99
C ALA A 175 5.07 -12.22 4.04
N PHE A 176 5.43 -13.03 5.03
CA PHE A 176 4.89 -14.38 5.21
C PHE A 176 3.50 -14.39 5.87
N PRO A 177 2.47 -14.98 5.22
CA PRO A 177 1.13 -15.07 5.78
C PRO A 177 0.87 -16.30 6.64
N PHE A 178 1.32 -16.23 7.88
CA PHE A 178 1.09 -17.29 8.86
C PHE A 178 -0.39 -17.61 9.08
N ALA A 179 -1.25 -16.59 9.11
CA ALA A 179 -2.69 -16.76 9.28
C ALA A 179 -3.33 -17.70 8.23
N TYR A 180 -2.73 -17.86 7.05
CA TYR A 180 -3.34 -18.61 5.94
C TYR A 180 -2.69 -19.99 5.70
N TYR A 181 -1.41 -20.17 6.04
CA TYR A 181 -0.65 -21.37 5.64
C TYR A 181 0.06 -22.15 6.71
N ASN A 182 -0.08 -21.76 7.97
CA ASN A 182 0.47 -22.54 9.06
C ASN A 182 -0.24 -23.90 9.18
N ARG A 183 0.23 -24.90 8.40
CA ARG A 183 -0.20 -26.30 8.45
C ARG A 183 0.89 -27.10 9.18
N ASP A 184 0.48 -27.74 10.27
CA ASP A 184 1.23 -28.62 11.19
C ASP A 184 2.14 -27.98 12.27
N ASP A 185 2.46 -28.81 13.26
CA ASP A 185 2.42 -28.58 14.72
C ASP A 185 3.63 -27.89 15.36
N ASN A 186 3.34 -27.15 16.45
CA ASN A 186 4.18 -26.27 17.30
C ASN A 186 4.48 -24.89 16.65
N LEU A 187 3.86 -23.77 17.04
CA LEU A 187 3.49 -23.29 18.38
C LEU A 187 1.96 -23.00 18.49
N ALA A 188 1.27 -23.79 19.31
CA ALA A 188 -0.08 -23.61 19.89
C ALA A 188 -1.24 -22.94 19.11
N GLY A 189 -1.23 -22.88 17.77
CA GLY A 189 -2.38 -22.55 16.92
C GLY A 189 -2.74 -23.73 16.01
N GLY A 190 -3.47 -24.73 16.54
CA GLY A 190 -3.81 -25.95 15.80
C GLY A 190 -4.52 -25.69 14.46
N MET A 191 -4.25 -26.55 13.47
CA MET A 191 -4.79 -26.54 12.09
C MET A 191 -5.11 -25.14 11.52
N GLY A 192 -4.09 -24.40 11.09
CA GLY A 192 -4.24 -23.12 10.39
C GLY A 192 -4.45 -21.94 11.34
N GLY A 193 -3.48 -21.03 11.38
CA GLY A 193 -3.60 -19.80 12.17
C GLY A 193 -2.29 -19.05 12.40
N PRO A 194 -2.36 -17.84 12.99
CA PRO A 194 -1.20 -17.02 13.31
C PRO A 194 -0.23 -17.77 14.24
N LEU A 195 1.03 -17.31 14.31
CA LEU A 195 1.93 -17.74 15.39
C LEU A 195 1.38 -17.22 16.73
N ILE A 196 1.48 -18.02 17.78
CA ILE A 196 1.06 -17.62 19.12
C ILE A 196 2.26 -17.73 20.06
N VAL A 197 2.63 -16.60 20.66
CA VAL A 197 3.76 -16.45 21.60
C VAL A 197 3.39 -15.38 22.62
N ASP A 198 3.71 -15.60 23.89
CA ASP A 198 3.37 -14.69 25.02
C ASP A 198 1.91 -14.20 25.08
N GLY A 199 0.98 -15.02 24.59
CA GLY A 199 -0.45 -14.70 24.60
C GLY A 199 -0.92 -13.77 23.48
N VAL A 200 -0.03 -13.35 22.57
CA VAL A 200 -0.38 -12.57 21.37
C VAL A 200 -0.26 -13.39 20.10
N LYS A 201 -0.97 -12.94 19.06
CA LYS A 201 -0.98 -13.56 17.73
C LYS A 201 -0.13 -12.77 16.75
N ILE A 202 0.67 -13.45 15.95
CA ILE A 202 1.46 -12.86 14.84
C ILE A 202 0.94 -13.46 13.53
N PRO A 203 0.08 -12.75 12.79
CA PRO A 203 -0.56 -13.26 11.58
C PRO A 203 0.35 -13.18 10.35
N HIS A 204 1.27 -12.21 10.34
CA HIS A 204 2.17 -11.88 9.23
C HIS A 204 3.54 -11.50 9.79
N VAL A 205 4.60 -11.85 9.06
CA VAL A 205 5.98 -11.48 9.38
C VAL A 205 6.67 -11.00 8.12
N ALA A 206 7.21 -9.78 8.13
CA ALA A 206 8.07 -9.29 7.05
C ALA A 206 9.48 -9.82 7.25
N ILE A 207 10.13 -10.26 6.18
CA ILE A 207 11.53 -10.69 6.23
C ILE A 207 12.29 -10.17 5.02
N ALA A 208 13.51 -9.68 5.26
CA ALA A 208 14.43 -9.23 4.24
C ALA A 208 15.81 -9.89 4.40
N GLY A 209 16.50 -10.10 3.29
CA GLY A 209 17.84 -10.70 3.24
C GLY A 209 18.97 -9.70 3.06
N GLU A 210 20.18 -10.25 2.96
CA GLU A 210 21.45 -9.55 2.68
C GLU A 210 21.80 -8.41 3.65
N GLY A 211 21.14 -8.36 4.80
CA GLY A 211 21.29 -7.27 5.76
C GLY A 211 20.76 -5.91 5.25
N ASP A 212 19.94 -5.89 4.19
CA ASP A 212 19.36 -4.66 3.68
C ASP A 212 18.04 -4.31 4.40
N ALA A 213 18.14 -3.44 5.40
CA ALA A 213 16.99 -2.98 6.15
C ALA A 213 16.02 -2.11 5.34
N ARG A 214 16.41 -1.60 4.17
CA ARG A 214 15.52 -0.76 3.32
C ARG A 214 14.40 -1.57 2.70
N VAL A 215 14.68 -2.82 2.35
CA VAL A 215 13.67 -3.78 1.87
C VAL A 215 12.55 -3.93 2.91
N LEU A 216 12.85 -3.87 4.21
CA LEU A 216 11.82 -3.92 5.26
C LEU A 216 10.85 -2.73 5.25
N VAL A 217 11.18 -1.60 4.64
CA VAL A 217 10.21 -0.50 4.41
C VAL A 217 9.14 -0.94 3.43
N HIS A 218 9.52 -1.63 2.35
CA HIS A 218 8.58 -2.18 1.39
C HIS A 218 7.79 -3.36 2.00
N GLU A 219 8.49 -4.32 2.61
CA GLU A 219 7.86 -5.51 3.18
C GLU A 219 6.89 -5.18 4.32
N PHE A 220 7.21 -4.17 5.14
CA PHE A 220 6.26 -3.71 6.16
C PHE A 220 5.01 -3.08 5.54
N GLY A 221 5.11 -2.52 4.33
CA GLY A 221 3.96 -2.12 3.53
C GLY A 221 2.96 -3.27 3.39
N HIS A 222 3.41 -4.47 3.04
CA HIS A 222 2.55 -5.66 2.96
C HIS A 222 1.89 -6.02 4.30
N LEU A 223 2.53 -5.75 5.45
CA LEU A 223 1.90 -5.97 6.76
C LEU A 223 0.76 -4.98 7.02
N LEU A 224 0.86 -3.75 6.51
CA LEU A 224 -0.26 -2.79 6.49
C LEU A 224 -1.35 -3.20 5.49
N GLY A 225 -1.04 -4.25 4.73
CA GLY A 225 -1.85 -4.94 3.75
C GLY A 225 -1.21 -4.93 2.36
N LEU A 226 -0.25 -4.00 2.04
CA LEU A 226 0.06 -3.42 0.70
C LEU A 226 0.25 -4.49 -0.37
N THR A 227 -0.22 -4.23 -1.59
CA THR A 227 0.12 -5.09 -2.73
C THR A 227 1.32 -4.48 -3.43
N ASP A 228 2.09 -5.33 -4.10
CA ASP A 228 3.09 -4.86 -5.03
C ASP A 228 2.45 -4.08 -6.16
N LEU A 229 3.08 -2.95 -6.49
CA LEU A 229 2.74 -2.07 -7.60
C LEU A 229 3.90 -2.03 -8.63
N TYR A 230 4.84 -2.98 -8.56
CA TYR A 230 5.78 -3.22 -9.64
C TYR A 230 5.28 -4.36 -10.53
N ASP A 231 5.81 -4.47 -11.75
CA ASP A 231 5.47 -5.56 -12.66
C ASP A 231 6.25 -6.83 -12.34
N GLU A 232 5.55 -7.96 -12.22
CA GLU A 232 6.14 -9.29 -12.04
C GLU A 232 6.23 -10.08 -13.34
N SER A 233 5.60 -9.62 -14.43
CA SER A 233 5.62 -10.30 -15.73
C SER A 233 6.89 -10.05 -16.52
N GLY A 234 7.64 -8.98 -16.20
CA GLY A 234 8.85 -8.56 -16.89
C GLY A 234 8.57 -7.83 -18.21
N GLN A 235 7.36 -7.28 -18.38
CA GLN A 235 6.96 -6.45 -19.50
C GLN A 235 7.41 -4.98 -19.33
N TYR A 236 7.43 -4.48 -18.09
CA TYR A 236 7.91 -3.13 -17.72
C TYR A 236 8.29 -3.11 -16.22
N ASP A 237 8.44 -1.93 -15.63
CA ASP A 237 8.87 -1.78 -14.23
C ASP A 237 7.68 -1.64 -13.24
N GLY A 238 6.47 -1.36 -13.71
CA GLY A 238 5.31 -1.01 -12.86
C GLY A 238 5.26 0.47 -12.50
N LEU A 239 4.79 0.80 -11.29
CA LEU A 239 4.55 2.16 -10.83
C LEU A 239 5.82 2.80 -10.22
N PRO A 240 6.43 3.85 -10.80
CA PRO A 240 7.68 4.43 -10.28
C PRO A 240 7.52 5.36 -9.07
N PHE A 241 6.34 5.98 -8.88
CA PHE A 241 6.09 7.01 -7.86
C PHE A 241 5.57 6.45 -6.52
N SER A 242 5.90 5.21 -6.18
CA SER A 242 5.42 4.52 -4.97
C SER A 242 6.50 3.63 -4.38
N PHE A 243 6.61 3.60 -3.04
CA PHE A 243 7.49 2.66 -2.34
C PHE A 243 7.07 1.19 -2.48
N MET A 244 5.81 0.95 -2.87
CA MET A 244 5.31 -0.38 -3.24
C MET A 244 5.55 -0.71 -4.72
N GLY A 245 6.06 0.24 -5.50
CA GLY A 245 6.25 0.10 -6.93
C GLY A 245 7.70 -0.16 -7.32
N ALA A 246 8.13 0.42 -8.43
CA ALA A 246 9.44 0.20 -9.07
C ALA A 246 10.62 0.85 -8.32
N TRP A 247 10.71 0.65 -7.00
CA TRP A 247 11.80 1.17 -6.18
C TRP A 247 12.95 0.16 -6.07
N ASP A 248 14.15 0.58 -6.45
CA ASP A 248 15.38 -0.24 -6.40
C ASP A 248 15.95 -0.41 -4.97
N TYR A 249 15.16 -0.16 -3.92
CA TYR A 249 15.56 -0.18 -2.49
C TYR A 249 16.74 0.74 -2.14
N ASP A 250 16.96 1.77 -2.95
CA ASP A 250 18.05 2.72 -2.75
C ASP A 250 17.76 3.72 -1.61
N PRO A 251 18.70 4.62 -1.28
CA PRO A 251 18.47 5.62 -0.24
C PRO A 251 17.33 6.62 -0.46
N ASN A 252 16.85 6.79 -1.69
CA ASN A 252 15.83 7.77 -2.08
C ASN A 252 14.43 7.15 -2.06
N ILE A 253 14.00 6.70 -0.87
CA ILE A 253 12.68 6.05 -0.70
C ILE A 253 11.58 6.92 -1.32
N PRO A 254 10.81 6.42 -2.30
CA PRO A 254 9.66 7.14 -2.83
C PRO A 254 8.58 7.27 -1.77
N LEU A 255 7.86 8.38 -1.77
CA LEU A 255 6.62 8.49 -1.00
C LEU A 255 5.57 7.49 -1.52
N PRO A 256 4.57 7.13 -0.70
CA PRO A 256 3.41 6.41 -1.21
C PRO A 256 2.67 7.22 -2.27
N ASP A 257 2.16 6.53 -3.29
CA ASP A 257 1.24 7.08 -4.28
C ASP A 257 -0.10 7.52 -3.65
N ALA A 258 -0.86 8.31 -4.41
CA ALA A 258 -2.11 8.89 -3.96
C ALA A 258 -3.16 7.84 -3.54
N GLU A 259 -3.22 6.69 -4.21
CA GLU A 259 -4.17 5.62 -3.91
C GLU A 259 -3.79 4.91 -2.61
N THR A 260 -2.51 4.58 -2.43
CA THR A 260 -1.99 4.04 -1.17
C THR A 260 -2.29 4.97 0.01
N ARG A 261 -2.03 6.28 -0.14
CA ARG A 261 -2.33 7.27 0.92
C ARG A 261 -3.80 7.38 1.21
N TYR A 262 -4.63 7.40 0.17
CA TYR A 262 -6.09 7.45 0.30
C TYR A 262 -6.59 6.28 1.15
N ARG A 263 -6.08 5.08 0.86
CA ARG A 263 -6.57 3.82 1.41
C ARG A 263 -6.13 3.57 2.83
N LEU A 264 -4.89 3.91 3.15
CA LEU A 264 -4.38 3.91 4.53
C LEU A 264 -4.93 5.08 5.36
N ARG A 265 -5.76 5.96 4.79
CA ARG A 265 -6.25 7.18 5.44
C ARG A 265 -5.10 8.08 5.89
N TRP A 266 -4.04 8.12 5.10
CA TRP A 266 -2.87 8.98 5.27
C TRP A 266 -2.99 10.28 4.47
N ALA A 267 -3.84 10.30 3.44
CA ALA A 267 -4.16 11.51 2.67
C ALA A 267 -5.29 12.36 3.29
N ASN A 268 -5.29 13.63 2.92
CA ASN A 268 -6.42 14.55 2.98
C ASN A 268 -7.07 14.57 1.59
N VAL A 269 -8.02 13.66 1.36
CA VAL A 269 -8.64 13.52 0.04
C VAL A 269 -9.75 14.54 -0.15
N VAL A 270 -9.65 15.29 -1.25
CA VAL A 270 -10.65 16.26 -1.69
C VAL A 270 -11.33 15.70 -2.93
N GLN A 271 -12.63 15.41 -2.84
CA GLN A 271 -13.42 15.13 -4.03
C GLN A 271 -13.60 16.44 -4.79
N VAL A 272 -13.12 16.50 -6.03
CA VAL A 272 -13.35 17.68 -6.88
C VAL A 272 -14.78 17.62 -7.42
N GLU A 273 -15.45 18.76 -7.37
CA GLU A 273 -16.82 18.97 -7.83
C GLU A 273 -16.87 20.13 -8.83
N GLY A 274 -17.49 19.93 -10.00
CA GLY A 274 -17.76 21.01 -10.94
C GLY A 274 -16.50 21.71 -11.46
N GLU A 275 -16.53 23.04 -11.51
CA GLU A 275 -15.44 23.88 -12.00
C GLU A 275 -14.87 24.76 -10.87
N GLY A 276 -13.55 24.78 -10.75
CA GLY A 276 -12.86 25.58 -9.73
C GLY A 276 -11.36 25.64 -9.93
N ARG A 277 -10.75 26.68 -9.37
CA ARG A 277 -9.28 26.83 -9.30
C ARG A 277 -8.82 26.41 -7.92
N LEU A 278 -7.96 25.41 -7.84
CA LEU A 278 -7.52 24.78 -6.60
C LEU A 278 -6.01 24.95 -6.43
N ALA A 279 -5.59 25.14 -5.18
CA ALA A 279 -4.19 25.15 -4.78
C ALA A 279 -3.81 23.77 -4.24
N ILE A 280 -2.72 23.22 -4.76
CA ILE A 280 -2.25 21.85 -4.50
C ILE A 280 -0.85 21.97 -3.86
N PRO A 281 -0.74 22.07 -2.53
CA PRO A 281 0.53 22.12 -1.83
C PRO A 281 1.27 20.77 -1.95
N PRO A 282 2.60 20.74 -1.77
CA PRO A 282 3.37 19.50 -1.82
C PRO A 282 2.81 18.42 -0.89
N VAL A 283 2.66 17.20 -1.42
CA VAL A 283 1.97 16.10 -0.72
C VAL A 283 2.72 15.61 0.52
N GLU A 284 4.05 15.71 0.56
CA GLU A 284 4.83 15.29 1.73
C GLU A 284 4.42 16.04 3.01
N ALA A 285 4.16 17.34 2.90
CA ALA A 285 3.80 18.19 4.04
C ALA A 285 2.28 18.28 4.25
N SER A 286 1.50 18.25 3.18
CA SER A 286 0.05 18.50 3.23
C SER A 286 -0.81 17.24 3.23
N GLY A 287 -0.29 16.15 2.65
CA GLY A 287 -1.03 14.95 2.28
C GLY A 287 -2.25 15.21 1.40
N GLN A 288 -2.37 16.37 0.75
CA GLN A 288 -3.52 16.68 -0.09
C GLN A 288 -3.50 15.84 -1.36
N VAL A 289 -4.62 15.17 -1.61
CA VAL A 289 -4.88 14.39 -2.82
C VAL A 289 -6.24 14.81 -3.35
N PHE A 290 -6.32 15.12 -4.64
CA PHE A 290 -7.56 15.50 -5.30
C PHE A 290 -8.09 14.33 -6.12
N ARG A 291 -9.36 13.97 -5.93
CA ARG A 291 -10.02 12.87 -6.64
C ARG A 291 -10.96 13.41 -7.71
N LEU A 292 -10.82 12.91 -8.94
CA LEU A 292 -11.67 13.23 -10.09
C LEU A 292 -12.47 11.99 -10.50
N GLY A 293 -13.80 12.08 -10.40
CA GLY A 293 -14.69 10.94 -10.66
C GLY A 293 -15.07 10.14 -9.41
N THR A 294 -15.96 9.18 -9.58
CA THR A 294 -16.54 8.31 -8.55
C THR A 294 -16.69 6.89 -9.08
N GLY A 295 -16.87 5.90 -8.21
CA GLY A 295 -16.98 4.49 -8.55
C GLY A 295 -15.63 3.76 -8.51
N THR A 296 -15.50 2.74 -9.34
CA THR A 296 -14.33 1.84 -9.35
C THR A 296 -13.18 2.36 -10.20
N GLU A 297 -13.44 3.31 -11.10
CA GLU A 297 -12.44 3.88 -12.00
C GLU A 297 -12.46 5.41 -11.89
N TYR A 298 -11.30 6.01 -11.59
CA TYR A 298 -11.17 7.45 -11.30
C TYR A 298 -9.72 7.93 -11.43
N PHE A 299 -9.52 9.23 -11.27
CA PHE A 299 -8.18 9.83 -11.23
C PHE A 299 -7.87 10.39 -9.85
N LEU A 300 -6.62 10.23 -9.42
CA LEU A 300 -6.07 10.88 -8.23
C LEU A 300 -4.94 11.81 -8.63
N VAL A 301 -4.87 12.96 -7.98
CA VAL A 301 -4.00 14.05 -8.36
C VAL A 301 -3.29 14.58 -7.12
N GLU A 302 -1.96 14.59 -7.15
CA GLU A 302 -1.15 15.11 -6.04
C GLU A 302 0.08 15.87 -6.54
N ASN A 303 0.55 16.84 -5.74
CA ASN A 303 1.73 17.61 -6.08
C ASN A 303 2.97 16.96 -5.46
N ARG A 304 3.84 16.39 -6.30
CA ARG A 304 5.20 15.94 -5.92
C ARG A 304 6.18 17.10 -6.07
N GLY A 305 5.84 18.20 -5.38
CA GLY A 305 6.48 19.50 -5.45
C GLY A 305 7.90 19.54 -4.86
N PRO A 306 8.62 20.66 -4.96
CA PRO A 306 9.98 20.77 -4.49
C PRO A 306 10.09 20.69 -2.97
N GLY A 307 11.21 20.13 -2.51
CA GLY A 307 11.53 19.97 -1.09
C GLY A 307 11.10 18.62 -0.53
N GLY A 308 11.11 18.51 0.79
CA GLY A 308 10.85 17.25 1.47
C GLY A 308 12.09 16.39 1.69
N ARG A 309 11.87 15.27 2.35
CA ARG A 309 12.87 14.31 2.78
C ARG A 309 12.91 13.08 1.87
N PHE A 310 11.82 12.79 1.18
CA PHE A 310 11.63 11.62 0.35
C PHE A 310 11.55 12.02 -1.13
N ASP A 311 11.38 11.03 -2.02
CA ASP A 311 11.39 11.26 -3.47
C ASP A 311 12.71 11.86 -3.99
N GLY A 312 13.84 11.50 -3.38
CA GLY A 312 15.16 12.08 -3.71
C GLY A 312 15.61 11.84 -5.16
N GLU A 313 15.04 10.83 -5.83
CA GLU A 313 15.35 10.48 -7.22
C GLU A 313 14.68 11.41 -8.24
N PHE A 314 13.58 12.09 -7.87
CA PHE A 314 12.82 12.89 -8.83
C PHE A 314 13.59 14.17 -9.16
N THR A 315 14.12 14.21 -10.38
CA THR A 315 14.96 15.30 -10.92
C THR A 315 14.15 16.54 -11.28
N ALA A 316 12.84 16.39 -11.42
CA ALA A 316 11.88 17.46 -11.58
C ALA A 316 10.67 17.21 -10.67
N ARG A 317 9.86 18.26 -10.52
CA ARG A 317 8.78 18.33 -9.55
C ARG A 317 7.55 18.87 -10.26
N GLY A 318 6.39 18.35 -9.91
CA GLY A 318 5.16 18.66 -10.63
C GLY A 318 3.99 17.88 -10.08
N LEU A 319 2.88 17.98 -10.81
CA LEU A 319 1.66 17.27 -10.49
C LEU A 319 1.72 15.86 -11.08
N VAL A 320 1.57 14.84 -10.23
CA VAL A 320 1.33 13.47 -10.70
C VAL A 320 -0.18 13.27 -10.83
N VAL A 321 -0.59 12.66 -11.94
CA VAL A 321 -1.96 12.21 -12.14
C VAL A 321 -1.95 10.69 -12.25
N TYR A 322 -2.63 10.03 -11.32
CA TYR A 322 -2.84 8.58 -11.32
C TYR A 322 -4.20 8.26 -11.91
N HIS A 323 -4.27 7.28 -12.82
CA HIS A 323 -5.52 6.68 -13.30
C HIS A 323 -5.66 5.33 -12.61
N VAL A 324 -6.69 5.19 -11.78
CA VAL A 324 -6.97 4.00 -10.97
C VAL A 324 -8.18 3.28 -11.56
N ASP A 325 -8.08 1.98 -11.80
CA ASP A 325 -9.22 1.10 -12.08
C ASP A 325 -9.21 -0.10 -11.14
N ARG A 326 -10.10 -0.04 -10.16
CA ARG A 326 -10.29 -1.10 -9.17
C ARG A 326 -10.97 -2.35 -9.73
N SER A 327 -11.53 -2.27 -10.93
CA SER A 327 -12.20 -3.40 -11.56
C SER A 327 -11.26 -4.40 -12.21
N VAL A 328 -9.98 -4.05 -12.41
CA VAL A 328 -8.92 -5.00 -12.77
C VAL A 328 -9.01 -6.14 -11.76
N ARG A 329 -9.22 -7.39 -12.22
CA ARG A 329 -9.63 -8.48 -11.32
C ARG A 329 -8.48 -9.40 -10.96
N LEU A 330 -8.30 -9.61 -9.66
CA LEU A 330 -7.67 -10.78 -9.09
C LEU A 330 -8.64 -11.97 -9.19
N GLY A 331 -8.21 -13.11 -9.73
CA GLY A 331 -8.89 -14.39 -9.59
C GLY A 331 -8.99 -14.84 -8.12
N GLY A 332 -10.13 -15.44 -7.76
CA GLY A 332 -10.43 -15.95 -6.41
C GLY A 332 -11.49 -15.15 -5.66
N GLU A 333 -12.24 -15.82 -4.77
CA GLU A 333 -13.21 -15.17 -3.87
C GLU A 333 -12.53 -14.27 -2.83
N GLU A 334 -13.29 -13.34 -2.27
CA GLU A 334 -12.89 -12.42 -1.18
C GLU A 334 -12.28 -13.17 0.01
N GLY A 335 -11.22 -12.61 0.63
CA GLY A 335 -10.52 -13.26 1.76
C GLY A 335 -9.52 -14.38 1.43
N ARG A 336 -9.26 -14.68 0.14
CA ARG A 336 -8.26 -15.69 -0.27
C ARG A 336 -6.89 -15.07 -0.57
N PHE A 337 -6.29 -14.44 0.45
CA PHE A 337 -5.02 -13.70 0.48
C PHE A 337 -3.93 -14.18 -0.49
N VAL A 338 -3.71 -15.48 -0.57
CA VAL A 338 -2.53 -16.00 -1.29
C VAL A 338 -2.81 -16.22 -2.76
N GLU A 339 -4.04 -16.61 -3.09
CA GLU A 339 -4.45 -16.71 -4.49
C GLU A 339 -4.40 -15.34 -5.17
N ARG A 340 -4.35 -14.27 -4.37
CA ARG A 340 -4.26 -12.87 -4.77
C ARG A 340 -2.83 -12.30 -4.71
N LEU A 341 -2.01 -12.66 -3.72
CA LEU A 341 -0.57 -12.31 -3.65
C LEU A 341 0.23 -12.79 -4.87
N VAL A 342 -0.16 -13.90 -5.48
CA VAL A 342 0.50 -14.45 -6.68
C VAL A 342 -0.04 -13.85 -7.98
N GLN A 343 -0.96 -12.88 -7.89
CA GLN A 343 -1.57 -12.26 -9.05
C GLN A 343 -1.16 -10.81 -9.12
N CYS A 344 -0.21 -10.59 -10.00
CA CYS A 344 0.33 -9.30 -10.32
C CYS A 344 -0.73 -8.36 -10.89
N VAL A 345 -0.95 -7.30 -10.16
CA VAL A 345 -1.96 -6.26 -10.40
C VAL A 345 -1.51 -5.21 -11.40
N GLU A 346 -0.20 -5.16 -11.62
CA GLU A 346 0.50 -4.25 -12.52
C GLU A 346 1.10 -5.01 -13.70
N CYS A 347 0.61 -6.20 -14.07
CA CYS A 347 1.21 -7.03 -15.14
C CYS A 347 0.68 -6.78 -16.56
N ASP A 348 -0.35 -5.95 -16.69
CA ASP A 348 -0.78 -5.42 -17.99
C ASP A 348 -0.43 -3.94 -18.02
N PRO A 349 0.62 -3.50 -18.75
CA PRO A 349 0.99 -2.09 -18.81
C PRO A 349 -0.13 -1.21 -19.42
N TRP A 350 -1.08 -1.79 -20.17
CA TRP A 350 -2.13 -1.02 -20.86
C TRP A 350 -3.47 -1.02 -20.14
N HIS A 351 -3.64 -1.85 -19.11
CA HIS A 351 -4.78 -1.83 -18.20
C HIS A 351 -4.37 -2.31 -16.78
N PRO A 352 -3.39 -1.64 -16.15
CA PRO A 352 -3.01 -1.97 -14.77
C PRO A 352 -4.06 -1.45 -13.78
N TYR A 353 -3.91 -1.81 -12.51
CA TYR A 353 -4.71 -1.24 -11.44
C TYR A 353 -4.51 0.26 -11.28
N ILE A 354 -3.26 0.71 -11.33
CA ILE A 354 -2.90 2.11 -11.22
C ILE A 354 -1.80 2.44 -12.22
N ARG A 355 -2.04 3.44 -13.06
CA ARG A 355 -1.01 4.00 -13.96
C ARG A 355 -0.77 5.47 -13.70
N VAL A 356 0.40 5.92 -14.10
CA VAL A 356 0.72 7.35 -14.23
C VAL A 356 0.26 7.81 -15.60
N VAL A 357 -0.55 8.86 -15.63
CA VAL A 357 -0.81 9.62 -16.86
C VAL A 357 0.44 10.46 -17.11
N GLN A 358 1.17 10.20 -18.21
CA GLN A 358 2.41 10.92 -18.53
C GLN A 358 2.10 12.27 -19.20
N ALA A 359 2.60 13.38 -18.65
CA ALA A 359 2.27 14.71 -19.17
C ALA A 359 2.70 14.92 -20.64
N ASP A 360 3.79 14.28 -21.07
CA ASP A 360 4.31 14.36 -22.43
C ASP A 360 3.62 13.43 -23.45
N GLY A 361 2.75 12.52 -22.97
CA GLY A 361 2.02 11.57 -23.81
C GLY A 361 2.90 10.54 -24.53
N ARG A 362 4.11 10.25 -24.02
CA ARG A 362 5.05 9.33 -24.69
C ARG A 362 4.82 7.85 -24.41
N PHE A 363 4.16 7.51 -23.30
CA PHE A 363 3.94 6.11 -22.90
C PHE A 363 5.26 5.33 -22.79
N ASP A 364 6.32 6.00 -22.31
CA ASP A 364 7.63 5.38 -22.15
C ASP A 364 7.57 4.32 -21.02
N LEU A 365 6.80 4.58 -19.95
CA LEU A 365 6.58 3.63 -18.85
C LEU A 365 5.96 2.31 -19.34
N GLU A 366 4.82 2.38 -20.05
CA GLU A 366 4.13 1.22 -20.61
C GLU A 366 4.93 0.49 -21.70
N ALA A 367 5.94 1.16 -22.27
CA ALA A 367 6.87 0.61 -23.24
C ALA A 367 8.15 -0.01 -22.60
N GLY A 368 8.20 -0.13 -21.27
CA GLY A 368 9.36 -0.69 -20.54
C GLY A 368 10.51 0.29 -20.37
N GLY A 369 10.24 1.59 -20.52
CA GLY A 369 11.16 2.67 -20.22
C GLY A 369 11.18 3.01 -18.73
N ARG A 370 12.22 3.75 -18.32
CA ARG A 370 12.28 4.36 -16.99
C ARG A 370 11.48 5.67 -16.97
N PRO A 371 10.97 6.11 -15.80
CA PRO A 371 10.31 7.40 -15.67
C PRO A 371 11.18 8.54 -16.17
N ASP A 372 10.61 9.37 -17.03
CA ASP A 372 11.17 10.67 -17.40
C ASP A 372 10.60 11.71 -16.44
N TYR A 373 11.15 11.77 -15.22
CA TYR A 373 10.65 12.66 -14.16
C TYR A 373 10.46 14.12 -14.60
N ALA A 374 11.20 14.59 -15.61
CA ALA A 374 11.11 15.94 -16.15
C ALA A 374 9.90 16.19 -17.06
N ASN A 375 9.38 15.14 -17.70
CA ASN A 375 8.34 15.26 -18.72
C ASN A 375 7.09 14.41 -18.40
N ASP A 376 7.16 13.47 -17.46
CA ASP A 376 6.02 12.69 -16.99
C ASP A 376 5.13 13.47 -16.03
N LEU A 377 5.70 14.43 -15.30
CA LEU A 377 4.99 15.26 -14.33
C LEU A 377 4.40 16.50 -14.99
N PHE A 378 3.13 16.80 -14.70
CA PHE A 378 2.46 17.99 -15.23
C PHE A 378 2.97 19.26 -14.55
N GLY A 379 3.44 20.21 -15.36
CA GLY A 379 4.00 21.50 -14.96
C GLY A 379 3.28 22.68 -15.60
N GLU A 380 3.96 23.84 -15.64
CA GLU A 380 3.37 25.06 -16.20
C GLU A 380 3.01 24.93 -17.68
N GLY A 381 1.75 25.23 -18.01
CA GLY A 381 1.26 25.22 -19.38
C GLY A 381 0.74 23.87 -19.88
N ASP A 382 0.97 22.78 -19.13
CA ASP A 382 0.42 21.47 -19.46
C ASP A 382 -1.10 21.43 -19.26
N VAL A 383 -1.74 20.49 -19.95
CA VAL A 383 -3.19 20.29 -19.91
C VAL A 383 -3.50 18.80 -19.98
N LEU A 384 -4.54 18.38 -19.28
CA LEU A 384 -5.10 17.03 -19.37
C LEU A 384 -6.62 17.13 -19.59
N ARG A 385 -7.12 16.53 -20.67
CA ARG A 385 -8.52 16.62 -21.09
C ARG A 385 -9.04 15.27 -21.59
N PRO A 386 -10.37 15.08 -21.68
CA PRO A 386 -10.92 13.87 -22.28
C PRO A 386 -10.63 13.86 -23.78
N ASP A 387 -10.30 12.69 -24.31
CA ASP A 387 -10.20 12.48 -25.75
C ASP A 387 -11.61 12.21 -26.34
N PRO A 388 -12.10 13.04 -27.28
CA PRO A 388 -13.40 12.80 -27.92
C PRO A 388 -13.42 11.53 -28.80
N GLY A 389 -12.27 11.00 -29.20
CA GLY A 389 -12.14 9.80 -30.04
C GLY A 389 -12.78 8.55 -29.43
N SER A 390 -12.98 8.54 -28.11
CA SER A 390 -13.66 7.49 -27.35
C SER A 390 -13.15 6.07 -27.62
N THR A 391 -11.89 5.95 -28.02
CA THR A 391 -11.25 4.67 -28.33
C THR A 391 -10.51 4.17 -27.09
N PRO A 392 -10.62 2.88 -26.72
CA PRO A 392 -9.92 2.32 -25.56
C PRO A 392 -8.41 2.55 -25.61
N LEU A 393 -7.79 2.71 -24.45
CA LEU A 393 -6.33 2.74 -24.36
C LEU A 393 -5.77 1.36 -24.75
N SER A 394 -4.71 1.34 -25.56
CA SER A 394 -4.06 0.11 -26.00
C SER A 394 -2.69 0.40 -26.60
N PRO A 395 -1.85 -0.63 -26.87
CA PRO A 395 -0.59 -0.43 -27.58
C PRO A 395 -0.73 0.30 -28.93
N ASP A 396 -1.90 0.21 -29.58
CA ASP A 396 -2.22 0.79 -30.89
C ASP A 396 -2.97 2.14 -30.78
N HIS A 397 -3.45 2.50 -29.59
CA HIS A 397 -4.18 3.75 -29.33
C HIS A 397 -3.67 4.39 -28.03
N ARG A 398 -2.67 5.26 -28.19
CA ARG A 398 -1.89 5.88 -27.11
C ARG A 398 -2.24 7.36 -26.98
N VAL A 399 -3.26 7.66 -26.19
CA VAL A 399 -3.71 9.03 -25.95
C VAL A 399 -3.86 9.25 -24.46
N GLU A 400 -2.98 10.09 -23.90
CA GLU A 400 -3.13 10.52 -22.51
C GLU A 400 -4.34 11.44 -22.38
N SER A 401 -5.27 11.07 -21.49
CA SER A 401 -6.54 11.76 -21.34
C SER A 401 -7.18 11.41 -19.99
N THR A 402 -8.25 12.12 -19.65
CA THR A 402 -9.13 11.75 -18.54
C THR A 402 -10.24 10.77 -18.95
N ASN A 403 -10.06 9.98 -20.02
CA ASN A 403 -11.03 8.95 -20.39
C ASN A 403 -10.89 7.71 -19.51
N LEU A 404 -11.98 6.97 -19.36
CA LEU A 404 -11.93 5.61 -18.82
C LEU A 404 -11.16 4.68 -19.77
N TYR A 405 -10.69 3.52 -19.30
CA TYR A 405 -10.03 2.49 -20.12
C TYR A 405 -10.91 2.01 -21.29
N SER A 406 -12.22 2.04 -21.11
CA SER A 406 -13.20 1.81 -22.17
C SER A 406 -13.17 2.83 -23.32
N GLY A 407 -12.40 3.90 -23.17
CA GLY A 407 -12.39 5.08 -24.03
C GLY A 407 -13.46 6.11 -23.66
N ALA A 408 -14.43 5.78 -22.79
CA ALA A 408 -15.52 6.71 -22.48
C ALA A 408 -14.99 8.01 -21.82
N PRO A 409 -15.35 9.21 -22.33
CA PRO A 409 -14.90 10.47 -21.75
C PRO A 409 -15.60 10.75 -20.43
N THR A 410 -14.82 11.07 -19.40
CA THR A 410 -15.36 11.41 -18.06
C THR A 410 -15.86 12.85 -17.98
N GLY A 411 -15.38 13.72 -18.86
CA GLY A 411 -15.63 15.17 -18.82
C GLY A 411 -14.69 15.96 -17.91
N TRP A 412 -13.83 15.30 -17.13
CA TRP A 412 -12.85 15.96 -16.26
C TRP A 412 -11.70 16.59 -17.04
N ARG A 413 -11.25 17.77 -16.60
CA ARG A 413 -10.12 18.50 -17.19
C ARG A 413 -9.25 19.09 -16.10
N ILE A 414 -7.95 19.15 -16.39
CA ILE A 414 -6.96 19.86 -15.60
C ILE A 414 -6.25 20.81 -16.55
N ASP A 415 -6.34 22.12 -16.26
CA ASP A 415 -5.85 23.18 -17.13
C ASP A 415 -5.18 24.30 -16.31
N GLY A 416 -4.40 25.16 -16.95
CA GLY A 416 -3.95 26.42 -16.35
C GLY A 416 -3.04 26.24 -15.14
N LEU A 417 -2.22 25.18 -15.16
CA LEU A 417 -1.23 24.90 -14.12
C LEU A 417 -0.24 26.06 -14.00
N LYS A 418 0.00 26.47 -12.76
CA LYS A 418 0.98 27.49 -12.40
C LYS A 418 1.70 27.07 -11.13
N VAL A 419 3.03 27.08 -11.16
CA VAL A 419 3.84 26.75 -9.99
C VAL A 419 4.12 28.04 -9.20
N LEU A 420 3.83 28.03 -7.90
CA LEU A 420 4.10 29.16 -7.01
C LEU A 420 5.50 29.07 -6.39
N GLU A 421 5.98 30.18 -5.84
CA GLU A 421 7.32 30.26 -5.24
C GLU A 421 7.55 29.29 -4.07
N ASP A 422 6.48 28.89 -3.37
CA ASP A 422 6.52 27.95 -2.25
C ASP A 422 6.41 26.47 -2.69
N GLY A 423 6.34 26.21 -4.00
CA GLY A 423 6.18 24.87 -4.57
C GLY A 423 4.73 24.40 -4.67
N THR A 424 3.75 25.18 -4.21
CA THR A 424 2.33 24.91 -4.44
C THR A 424 2.00 25.03 -5.93
N ILE A 425 1.16 24.14 -6.46
CA ILE A 425 0.65 24.21 -7.84
C ILE A 425 -0.79 24.69 -7.81
N GLU A 426 -1.09 25.78 -8.51
CA GLU A 426 -2.47 26.19 -8.78
C GLU A 426 -2.92 25.57 -10.10
N ALA A 427 -4.08 24.92 -10.12
CA ALA A 427 -4.66 24.35 -11.34
C ALA A 427 -6.18 24.60 -11.40
N SER A 428 -6.70 24.77 -12.62
CA SER A 428 -8.13 24.80 -12.88
C SER A 428 -8.63 23.39 -13.16
N PHE A 429 -9.58 22.94 -12.35
CA PHE A 429 -10.30 21.69 -12.56
C PHE A 429 -11.70 22.00 -13.09
N SER A 430 -12.17 21.23 -14.06
CA SER A 430 -13.56 21.30 -14.52
C SER A 430 -14.08 19.90 -14.84
N GLY A 431 -15.28 19.57 -14.38
CA GLY A 431 -15.90 18.28 -14.67
C GLY A 431 -17.38 18.23 -14.30
N PRO A 432 -18.02 17.07 -14.47
CA PRO A 432 -19.40 16.89 -14.03
C PRO A 432 -19.51 17.06 -12.50
N PRO A 433 -20.67 17.47 -11.97
CA PRO A 433 -20.94 17.41 -10.54
C PRO A 433 -20.79 15.97 -10.04
N THR A 434 -20.11 15.81 -8.91
CA THR A 434 -19.89 14.53 -8.22
C THR A 434 -20.55 14.62 -6.85
N ASP A 435 -21.10 13.49 -6.39
CA ASP A 435 -21.55 13.39 -5.00
C ASP A 435 -20.35 12.89 -4.16
N PRO A 436 -19.81 13.71 -3.23
CA PRO A 436 -18.64 13.35 -2.43
C PRO A 436 -18.89 12.17 -1.48
N CYS A 437 -20.16 11.81 -1.27
CA CYS A 437 -20.58 10.66 -0.47
C CYS A 437 -21.05 9.48 -1.33
N ALA A 438 -20.91 9.52 -2.67
CA ALA A 438 -21.28 8.40 -3.53
C ALA A 438 -20.46 7.13 -3.25
N ASP A 439 -19.23 7.28 -2.76
CA ASP A 439 -18.32 6.17 -2.44
C ASP A 439 -17.87 6.23 -0.98
N PRO A 440 -18.68 5.76 -0.02
CA PRO A 440 -18.23 5.66 1.37
C PRO A 440 -17.10 4.64 1.50
N LEU A 441 -16.05 4.99 2.25
CA LEU A 441 -14.96 4.07 2.61
C LEU A 441 -15.33 3.07 3.72
N CYS A 442 -16.61 2.89 4.06
CA CYS A 442 -17.09 2.20 5.26
C CYS A 442 -18.40 1.43 5.00
N GLU A 443 -18.67 0.38 5.80
CA GLU A 443 -19.89 -0.44 5.71
C GLU A 443 -21.12 0.17 6.45
N ASP A 444 -22.30 -0.43 6.20
CA ASP A 444 -23.59 -0.09 6.81
C ASP A 444 -23.54 -0.05 8.35
N GLY A 445 -23.66 1.14 8.94
CA GLY A 445 -23.79 1.35 10.38
C GLY A 445 -22.73 2.26 11.01
N GLU A 446 -21.63 2.54 10.31
CA GLU A 446 -20.73 3.67 10.62
C GLU A 446 -21.26 4.92 9.88
N ALA A 447 -21.50 6.03 10.59
CA ALA A 447 -22.09 7.22 9.96
C ALA A 447 -21.07 7.87 9.01
N CYS A 448 -21.43 8.04 7.72
CA CYS A 448 -20.67 8.86 6.78
C CYS A 448 -20.63 10.30 7.29
N GLN A 449 -19.44 10.75 7.69
CA GLN A 449 -19.16 12.15 7.97
C GLN A 449 -18.22 12.71 6.93
N ALA A 450 -18.18 14.03 6.81
CA ALA A 450 -17.12 14.64 6.03
C ALA A 450 -15.76 14.15 6.59
N ILE A 451 -14.93 13.53 5.77
CA ILE A 451 -13.52 13.29 6.08
C ILE A 451 -12.86 14.66 6.13
N ASN A 452 -12.91 15.27 7.30
CA ASN A 452 -11.99 16.32 7.64
C ASN A 452 -10.82 15.66 8.38
N CYS A 453 -9.85 15.17 7.61
CA CYS A 453 -8.63 14.56 8.14
C CYS A 453 -7.57 15.61 8.56
N ALA A 454 -7.95 16.89 8.59
CA ALA A 454 -7.12 18.00 9.02
C ALA A 454 -7.11 18.14 10.56
N ALA A 455 -6.01 18.64 11.12
CA ALA A 455 -6.09 19.36 12.39
C ALA A 455 -7.00 20.60 12.20
N PRO A 456 -7.76 21.04 13.22
CA PRO A 456 -8.69 22.16 13.06
C PRO A 456 -7.98 23.37 12.47
N ALA A 457 -8.48 23.91 11.35
CA ALA A 457 -7.92 25.11 10.76
C ALA A 457 -8.13 26.31 11.71
N PRO A 458 -7.17 27.24 11.81
CA PRO A 458 -7.46 28.55 12.37
C PRO A 458 -8.45 29.26 11.44
N ASP A 459 -9.55 29.74 12.03
CA ASP A 459 -10.68 30.47 11.47
C ASP A 459 -10.56 30.94 10.00
N GLY A 460 -11.38 30.38 9.11
CA GLY A 460 -11.77 31.04 7.86
C GLY A 460 -11.38 30.37 6.53
N VAL A 461 -10.80 29.17 6.53
CA VAL A 461 -10.59 28.37 5.29
C VAL A 461 -11.71 27.34 5.16
N GLU A 462 -12.35 27.28 3.99
CA GLU A 462 -13.41 26.30 3.71
C GLU A 462 -12.84 24.87 3.85
N GLU A 463 -13.46 24.05 4.70
CA GLU A 463 -12.97 22.70 5.00
C GLU A 463 -13.08 21.77 3.77
N PRO A 464 -12.05 20.96 3.46
CA PRO A 464 -12.15 19.96 2.41
C PRO A 464 -13.24 18.92 2.74
N ARG A 465 -14.10 18.63 1.76
CA ARG A 465 -15.22 17.68 1.89
C ARG A 465 -14.87 16.36 1.19
N GLY A 466 -14.32 15.39 1.90
CA GLY A 466 -14.43 13.94 1.54
C GLY A 466 -15.50 13.28 2.41
N CYS A 467 -15.92 12.01 2.21
CA CYS A 467 -16.85 11.30 3.13
C CYS A 467 -16.24 9.99 3.68
N GLY A 468 -16.28 9.76 5.00
CA GLY A 468 -15.66 8.62 5.68
C GLY A 468 -16.18 8.42 7.10
N CYS A 469 -15.68 7.39 7.79
CA CYS A 469 -16.32 6.89 9.02
C CYS A 469 -15.98 7.74 10.25
N ALA A 470 -16.98 8.00 11.09
CA ALA A 470 -16.83 8.56 12.44
C ALA A 470 -16.49 7.50 13.49
#